data_AF-A0A368GRQ9-F1
#
_entry.id   AF-A0A368GRQ9-F1
#
_cell.length_a   1.000
_cell.length_b   1.000
_cell.length_c   1.000
_cell.angle_alpha   90.00
_cell.angle_beta   90.00
_cell.angle_gamma   90.00
#
_symmetry.space_group_name_H-M   'P 1'
#
loop_
_entity.id
_entity.type
_entity.pdbx_description
1 polymer ?
#
loop_
_entity_poly.entity_id
_entity_poly.type
_entity_poly.pdbx_seq_one_letter_code
_entity_poly.pdbx_strand_id
1 'polypeptide(L)'
;MLLLLIFALCSLGAPSITDIFDKNGLQYEKIGRARLIDGRERCKSRRFSMLPYVNALTMNEAASDTDFLILKAHLQQMFDDVCHSFNLTAEIAPAPQESSIINAGPSGLMERFQLRWNVQKFGNDLRTFFLYNKISSPFYDLIGKEWFDDDSDIEDFVDTAAVFPQRCESAPMAVVATVCSDIESAREGDLYAIVHAGQLMEKSKVFVLYDVPEYVLVSGEDVVPVEFESCEALNGTIFVCTERGRCKCDVSTMESCEIYAENAATDFTFIRQYGTGILVATNLPEVRIGNSTVPAVSPVFKAHISYNIEKDEDGHPQLRYSAETTPVITQASFPELCRSAEESVHSATEAIRLYRVNRKGIPMLSNQPGKSSVWEDVRDFFFHLM
;
A
#
# COMPACT_ATOMS: atom_id res chain seq x y z
N MET A 1 -50.80 11.02 4.11
CA MET A 1 -49.95 11.62 3.04
C MET A 1 -48.79 12.46 3.58
N LEU A 2 -48.97 13.30 4.60
CA LEU A 2 -47.87 14.11 5.16
C LEU A 2 -46.73 13.26 5.77
N LEU A 3 -47.06 12.15 6.45
CA LEU A 3 -46.07 11.22 7.03
C LEU A 3 -45.28 10.40 5.99
N LEU A 4 -45.85 10.15 4.81
CA LEU A 4 -45.16 9.49 3.70
C LEU A 4 -44.21 10.46 2.97
N LEU A 5 -44.52 11.77 2.97
CA LEU A 5 -43.61 12.80 2.47
C LEU A 5 -42.40 12.99 3.39
N ILE A 6 -42.57 12.89 4.72
CA ILE A 6 -41.47 13.01 5.68
C ILE A 6 -40.52 11.80 5.57
N PHE A 7 -41.04 10.58 5.40
CA PHE A 7 -40.19 9.41 5.15
C PHE A 7 -39.49 9.43 3.78
N ALA A 8 -40.12 10.02 2.76
CA ALA A 8 -39.49 10.23 1.44
C ALA A 8 -38.48 11.39 1.41
N LEU A 9 -38.56 12.34 2.35
CA LEU A 9 -37.58 13.41 2.52
C LEU A 9 -36.42 13.02 3.44
N CYS A 10 -36.59 12.01 4.31
CA CYS A 10 -35.52 11.44 5.13
C CYS A 10 -34.71 10.34 4.42
N SER A 11 -35.04 9.97 3.18
CA SER A 11 -34.20 9.14 2.31
C SER A 11 -33.24 9.99 1.45
N LEU A 12 -32.81 11.14 1.97
CA LEU A 12 -31.54 11.73 1.55
C LEU A 12 -30.46 10.75 1.97
N GLY A 13 -30.02 9.91 1.03
CA GLY A 13 -29.01 8.89 1.25
C GLY A 13 -27.84 9.48 2.01
N ALA A 14 -27.35 8.74 3.01
CA ALA A 14 -26.11 9.09 3.69
C ALA A 14 -25.05 9.39 2.62
N PRO A 15 -24.32 10.52 2.74
CA PRO A 15 -23.28 10.86 1.76
C PRO A 15 -22.32 9.68 1.65
N SER A 16 -21.99 9.30 0.42
CA SER A 16 -20.97 8.28 0.20
C SER A 16 -19.64 8.77 0.76
N ILE A 17 -18.73 7.85 1.10
CA ILE A 17 -17.41 8.25 1.60
C ILE A 17 -16.67 9.14 0.61
N THR A 18 -16.90 8.92 -0.68
CA THR A 18 -16.33 9.71 -1.77
C THR A 18 -16.88 11.14 -1.79
N ASP A 19 -18.16 11.34 -1.44
CA ASP A 19 -18.72 12.69 -1.27
C ASP A 19 -18.08 13.41 -0.08
N ILE A 20 -17.75 12.67 0.99
CA ILE A 20 -17.02 13.22 2.15
C ILE A 20 -15.59 13.61 1.73
N PHE A 21 -14.91 12.77 0.97
CA PHE A 21 -13.58 13.06 0.44
C PHE A 21 -13.59 14.32 -0.44
N ASP A 22 -14.51 14.42 -1.39
CA ASP A 22 -14.65 15.58 -2.27
C ASP A 22 -14.95 16.86 -1.48
N LYS A 23 -15.86 16.78 -0.49
CA LYS A 23 -16.17 17.91 0.41
C LYS A 23 -14.95 18.37 1.20
N ASN A 24 -14.11 17.44 1.64
CA ASN A 24 -12.90 17.72 2.42
C ASN A 24 -11.68 18.05 1.54
N GLY A 25 -11.86 18.17 0.22
CA GLY A 25 -10.78 18.53 -0.70
C GLY A 25 -9.76 17.41 -0.93
N LEU A 26 -10.14 16.15 -0.69
CA LEU A 26 -9.30 14.99 -0.94
C LEU A 26 -9.46 14.53 -2.39
N GLN A 27 -8.35 14.23 -3.05
CA GLN A 27 -8.31 13.45 -4.28
C GLN A 27 -8.02 12.00 -3.91
N TYR A 28 -8.63 11.07 -4.63
CA TYR A 28 -8.56 9.66 -4.28
C TYR A 28 -8.57 8.75 -5.50
N GLU A 29 -7.97 7.57 -5.35
CA GLU A 29 -8.03 6.47 -6.29
C GLU A 29 -8.31 5.17 -5.52
N LYS A 30 -9.31 4.42 -5.96
CA LYS A 30 -9.59 3.10 -5.40
C LYS A 30 -8.56 2.10 -5.94
N ILE A 31 -7.71 1.59 -5.06
CA ILE A 31 -6.67 0.61 -5.40
C ILE A 31 -7.25 -0.79 -5.52
N GLY A 32 -8.18 -1.15 -4.63
CA GLY A 32 -8.80 -2.47 -4.63
C GLY A 32 -9.58 -2.76 -3.36
N ARG A 33 -9.91 -4.02 -3.13
CA ARG A 33 -10.42 -4.49 -1.83
C ARG A 33 -9.26 -4.89 -0.94
N ALA A 34 -9.38 -4.65 0.35
CA ALA A 34 -8.38 -5.03 1.32
C ALA A 34 -8.97 -5.54 2.63
N ARG A 35 -8.18 -6.32 3.35
CA ARG A 35 -8.43 -6.76 4.72
C ARG A 35 -7.34 -6.23 5.63
N LEU A 36 -7.72 -5.58 6.72
CA LEU A 36 -6.80 -5.12 7.76
C LEU A 36 -6.83 -6.08 8.95
N ILE A 37 -5.68 -6.66 9.24
CA ILE A 37 -5.46 -7.52 10.41
C ILE A 37 -4.92 -6.62 11.52
N ASP A 38 -5.81 -6.16 12.40
CA ASP A 38 -5.43 -5.32 13.53
C ASP A 38 -4.87 -6.19 14.67
N GLY A 39 -3.55 -6.42 14.65
CA GLY A 39 -2.86 -7.15 15.72
C GLY A 39 -1.65 -7.95 15.25
N ARG A 40 -0.46 -7.59 15.77
CA ARG A 40 0.80 -8.32 15.51
C ARG A 40 0.78 -9.79 15.96
N GLU A 41 -0.13 -10.16 16.86
CA GLU A 41 -0.21 -11.52 17.38
C GLU A 41 -0.82 -12.52 16.38
N ARG A 42 -1.61 -12.03 15.41
CA ARG A 42 -2.27 -12.88 14.40
C ARG A 42 -1.37 -13.24 13.23
N CYS A 43 -0.32 -12.45 12.98
CA CYS A 43 0.65 -12.67 11.92
C CYS A 43 2.03 -13.00 12.50
N LYS A 44 2.49 -14.23 12.34
CA LYS A 44 3.78 -14.70 12.88
C LYS A 44 4.70 -15.16 11.76
N SER A 45 5.98 -14.83 11.87
CA SER A 45 7.00 -15.42 11.00
C SER A 45 7.18 -16.90 11.34
N ARG A 46 7.02 -17.77 10.34
CA ARG A 46 7.12 -19.22 10.45
C ARG A 46 8.11 -19.75 9.42
N ARG A 47 8.74 -20.88 9.75
CA ARG A 47 9.72 -21.55 8.90
C ARG A 47 9.19 -22.90 8.46
N PHE A 48 8.86 -23.03 7.19
CA PHE A 48 8.42 -24.26 6.54
C PHE A 48 9.64 -25.03 6.05
N SER A 49 10.01 -26.12 6.71
CA SER A 49 11.03 -27.04 6.19
C SER A 49 10.40 -27.92 5.13
N MET A 50 10.92 -27.92 3.91
CA MET A 50 10.40 -28.77 2.83
C MET A 50 10.92 -30.21 2.92
N LEU A 51 11.84 -30.49 3.85
CA LEU A 51 12.48 -31.80 3.99
C LEU A 51 11.50 -32.95 4.25
N PRO A 52 10.46 -32.84 5.10
CA PRO A 52 9.48 -33.91 5.27
C PRO A 52 8.76 -34.26 3.97
N TYR A 53 8.40 -33.25 3.16
CA TYR A 53 7.76 -33.46 1.86
C TYR A 53 8.72 -34.08 0.84
N VAL A 54 9.95 -33.57 0.77
CA VAL A 54 11.03 -34.15 -0.05
C VAL A 54 11.27 -35.61 0.32
N ASN A 55 11.35 -35.91 1.63
CA ASN A 55 11.55 -37.26 2.13
C ASN A 55 10.39 -38.18 1.73
N ALA A 56 9.14 -37.72 1.86
CA ALA A 56 7.95 -38.47 1.44
C ALA A 56 7.95 -38.78 -0.07
N LEU A 57 8.40 -37.84 -0.92
CA LEU A 57 8.56 -38.07 -2.36
C LEU A 57 9.71 -39.07 -2.67
N THR A 58 10.66 -39.22 -1.75
CA THR A 58 11.80 -40.13 -1.87
C THR A 58 11.60 -41.47 -1.15
N MET A 59 10.48 -41.74 -0.48
CA MET A 59 10.28 -43.01 0.26
C MET A 59 9.66 -44.10 -0.62
N ASN A 60 10.36 -44.54 -1.66
CA ASN A 60 9.93 -45.68 -2.49
C ASN A 60 10.87 -46.87 -2.26
N GLU A 61 10.39 -47.95 -1.63
CA GLU A 61 11.19 -49.13 -1.20
C GLU A 61 11.98 -49.83 -2.34
N ALA A 62 11.70 -49.50 -3.61
CA ALA A 62 12.32 -50.12 -4.78
C ALA A 62 13.47 -49.33 -5.43
N ALA A 63 13.74 -48.08 -5.03
CA ALA A 63 14.77 -47.25 -5.68
C ALA A 63 16.15 -47.42 -5.03
N SER A 64 17.21 -47.25 -5.84
CA SER A 64 18.59 -47.35 -5.36
C SER A 64 19.02 -46.08 -4.61
N ASP A 65 19.97 -46.21 -3.68
CA ASP A 65 20.60 -45.07 -2.97
C ASP A 65 21.10 -43.98 -3.92
N THR A 66 21.56 -44.36 -5.12
CA THR A 66 22.03 -43.41 -6.14
C THR A 66 20.88 -42.65 -6.78
N ASP A 67 19.77 -43.33 -7.11
CA ASP A 67 18.59 -42.69 -7.69
C ASP A 67 17.92 -41.73 -6.69
N PHE A 68 18.01 -42.02 -5.38
CA PHE A 68 17.57 -41.09 -4.32
C PHE A 68 18.41 -39.83 -4.25
N LEU A 69 19.73 -39.94 -4.32
CA LEU A 69 20.62 -38.79 -4.34
C LEU A 69 20.37 -37.90 -5.57
N ILE A 70 20.16 -38.51 -6.74
CA ILE A 70 19.80 -37.81 -7.98
C ILE A 70 18.47 -37.06 -7.81
N LEU A 71 17.42 -37.72 -7.30
CA LEU A 71 16.13 -37.08 -7.05
C LEU A 71 16.25 -35.90 -6.09
N LYS A 72 16.97 -36.07 -4.97
CA LYS A 72 17.17 -35.00 -3.99
C LYS A 72 17.91 -33.79 -4.59
N ALA A 73 18.94 -34.02 -5.39
CA ALA A 73 19.67 -32.95 -6.08
C ALA A 73 18.77 -32.18 -7.06
N HIS A 74 17.93 -32.87 -7.83
CA HIS A 74 16.96 -32.21 -8.71
C HIS A 74 15.85 -31.45 -7.97
N LEU A 75 15.40 -31.96 -6.82
CA LEU A 75 14.42 -31.25 -5.97
C LEU A 75 15.04 -29.99 -5.35
N GLN A 76 16.30 -30.05 -4.92
CA GLN A 76 17.06 -28.88 -4.45
C GLN A 76 17.17 -27.81 -5.56
N GLN A 77 17.58 -28.22 -6.76
CA GLN A 77 17.67 -27.30 -7.89
C GLN A 77 16.31 -26.66 -8.22
N MET A 78 15.24 -27.47 -8.25
CA MET A 78 13.88 -26.95 -8.48
C MET A 78 13.42 -25.98 -7.39
N PHE A 79 13.80 -26.22 -6.13
CA PHE A 79 13.54 -25.29 -5.03
C PHE A 79 14.21 -23.94 -5.28
N ASP A 80 15.50 -23.95 -5.64
CA ASP A 80 16.27 -22.75 -5.91
C ASP A 80 15.73 -21.97 -7.13
N ASP A 81 15.39 -22.69 -8.21
CA ASP A 81 14.81 -22.09 -9.43
C ASP A 81 13.48 -21.39 -9.13
N VAL A 82 12.60 -22.04 -8.35
CA VAL A 82 11.32 -21.44 -7.95
C VAL A 82 11.57 -20.22 -7.05
N CYS A 83 12.40 -20.34 -6.02
CA CYS A 83 12.71 -19.21 -5.13
C CYS A 83 13.31 -18.01 -5.87
N HIS A 84 14.17 -18.25 -6.87
CA HIS A 84 14.74 -17.20 -7.70
C HIS A 84 13.67 -16.53 -8.58
N SER A 85 12.74 -17.30 -9.15
CA SER A 85 11.65 -16.73 -9.97
C SER A 85 10.70 -15.80 -9.21
N PHE A 86 10.65 -15.88 -7.88
CA PHE A 86 9.86 -15.00 -7.00
C PHE A 86 10.73 -13.96 -6.27
N ASN A 87 12.03 -13.85 -6.59
CA ASN A 87 12.98 -12.95 -5.92
C ASN A 87 13.10 -13.17 -4.39
N LEU A 88 12.97 -14.42 -3.91
CA LEU A 88 12.96 -14.75 -2.47
C LEU A 88 14.33 -15.23 -1.93
N THR A 89 15.38 -15.30 -2.74
CA THR A 89 16.68 -15.81 -2.28
C THR A 89 17.43 -14.80 -1.41
N ALA A 90 17.66 -15.13 -0.14
CA ALA A 90 18.54 -14.38 0.74
C ALA A 90 19.97 -14.92 0.63
N GLU A 91 20.86 -14.13 0.01
CA GLU A 91 22.29 -14.39 -0.21
C GLU A 91 22.63 -15.75 -0.84
N ILE A 92 23.36 -15.68 -1.96
CA ILE A 92 23.79 -16.83 -2.74
C ILE A 92 24.76 -17.66 -1.89
N ALA A 93 24.26 -18.65 -1.16
CA ALA A 93 25.09 -19.76 -0.74
C ALA A 93 25.61 -20.42 -2.04
N PRO A 94 26.92 -20.68 -2.16
CA PRO A 94 27.44 -21.35 -3.34
C PRO A 94 26.69 -22.67 -3.52
N ALA A 95 26.21 -22.92 -4.73
CA ALA A 95 25.58 -24.18 -5.09
C ALA A 95 26.44 -25.33 -4.56
N PRO A 96 25.87 -26.32 -3.85
CA PRO A 96 26.65 -27.49 -3.49
C PRO A 96 27.23 -28.07 -4.79
N GLN A 97 28.54 -28.35 -4.77
CA GLN A 97 29.28 -28.88 -5.90
C GLN A 97 28.75 -30.28 -6.28
N GLU A 98 27.63 -30.33 -7.02
CA GLU A 98 26.95 -31.56 -7.43
C GLU A 98 26.57 -31.56 -8.92
N SER A 99 27.25 -30.74 -9.75
CA SER A 99 27.03 -30.75 -11.20
C SER A 99 27.25 -32.13 -11.83
N SER A 100 28.04 -33.01 -11.21
CA SER A 100 28.22 -34.40 -11.63
C SER A 100 26.99 -35.30 -11.35
N ILE A 101 26.19 -34.99 -10.32
CA ILE A 101 25.00 -35.77 -9.92
C ILE A 101 23.77 -35.32 -10.72
N ILE A 102 23.62 -34.02 -10.96
CA ILE A 102 22.51 -33.46 -11.78
C ILE A 102 22.61 -33.92 -13.25
N ASN A 103 23.83 -34.18 -13.73
CA ASN A 103 24.06 -34.72 -15.08
C ASN A 103 23.97 -36.25 -15.15
N ALA A 104 23.83 -36.93 -14.01
CA ALA A 104 23.65 -38.38 -13.96
C ALA A 104 22.18 -38.74 -14.20
N GLY A 105 21.91 -39.58 -15.20
CA GLY A 105 20.57 -40.07 -15.47
C GLY A 105 20.20 -41.26 -14.58
N PRO A 106 18.92 -41.42 -14.17
CA PRO A 106 18.47 -42.58 -13.42
C PRO A 106 18.76 -43.89 -14.15
N SER A 107 18.95 -44.94 -13.36
CA SER A 107 19.39 -46.28 -13.77
C SER A 107 18.40 -47.00 -14.71
N GLY A 108 17.09 -46.68 -14.62
CA GLY A 108 16.04 -47.28 -15.45
C GLY A 108 14.98 -46.28 -15.97
N LEU A 109 14.09 -46.78 -16.83
CA LEU A 109 13.09 -45.97 -17.53
C LEU A 109 11.93 -45.54 -16.60
N MET A 110 11.53 -46.40 -15.66
CA MET A 110 10.47 -46.08 -14.69
C MET A 110 10.94 -45.02 -13.70
N GLU A 111 12.19 -45.10 -13.29
CA GLU A 111 12.89 -44.20 -12.39
C GLU A 111 13.05 -42.81 -13.04
N ARG A 112 13.26 -42.73 -14.36
CA ARG A 112 13.24 -41.45 -15.12
C ARG A 112 11.88 -40.77 -15.12
N PHE A 113 10.81 -41.53 -15.31
CA PHE A 113 9.45 -40.97 -15.26
C PHE A 113 9.10 -40.50 -13.85
N GLN A 114 9.42 -41.31 -12.83
CA GLN A 114 9.20 -40.95 -11.43
C GLN A 114 10.02 -39.72 -11.01
N LEU A 115 11.30 -39.64 -11.40
CA LEU A 115 12.13 -38.47 -11.18
C LEU A 115 11.47 -37.21 -11.75
N ARG A 116 11.14 -37.22 -13.05
CA ARG A 116 10.55 -36.05 -13.72
C ARG A 116 9.21 -35.67 -13.09
N TRP A 117 8.36 -36.65 -12.81
CA TRP A 117 7.06 -36.43 -12.20
C TRP A 117 7.20 -35.79 -10.81
N ASN A 118 8.03 -36.35 -9.93
CA ASN A 118 8.21 -35.84 -8.57
C ASN A 118 8.81 -34.44 -8.55
N VAL A 119 9.80 -34.17 -9.41
CA VAL A 119 10.41 -32.84 -9.54
C VAL A 119 9.40 -31.82 -10.06
N GLN A 120 8.61 -32.18 -11.07
CA GLN A 120 7.58 -31.29 -11.61
C GLN A 120 6.45 -31.05 -10.60
N LYS A 121 6.01 -32.10 -9.90
CA LYS A 121 4.99 -32.00 -8.84
C LYS A 121 5.46 -31.06 -7.73
N PHE A 122 6.66 -31.29 -7.19
CA PHE A 122 7.25 -30.43 -6.17
C PHE A 122 7.33 -28.96 -6.62
N GLY A 123 7.81 -28.73 -7.85
CA GLY A 123 7.89 -27.38 -8.41
C GLY A 123 6.52 -26.73 -8.61
N ASN A 124 5.48 -27.48 -8.94
CA ASN A 124 4.12 -26.94 -9.08
C ASN A 124 3.49 -26.63 -7.72
N ASP A 125 3.66 -27.51 -6.74
CA ASP A 125 3.13 -27.31 -5.39
C ASP A 125 3.78 -26.08 -4.73
N LEU A 126 5.10 -25.93 -4.87
CA LEU A 126 5.83 -24.77 -4.33
C LEU A 126 5.43 -23.45 -5.00
N ARG A 127 5.24 -23.46 -6.33
CA ARG A 127 4.70 -22.27 -7.05
C ARG A 127 3.29 -21.93 -6.60
N THR A 128 2.45 -22.94 -6.38
CA THR A 128 1.08 -22.75 -5.89
C THR A 128 1.10 -22.13 -4.49
N PHE A 129 1.98 -22.61 -3.62
CA PHE A 129 2.19 -22.05 -2.28
C PHE A 129 2.58 -20.57 -2.32
N PHE A 130 3.44 -20.16 -3.26
CA PHE A 130 3.87 -18.75 -3.40
C PHE A 130 2.85 -17.86 -4.12
N LEU A 131 2.11 -18.37 -5.12
CA LEU A 131 1.18 -17.57 -5.91
C LEU A 131 -0.14 -17.31 -5.20
N TYR A 132 -0.67 -18.33 -4.54
CA TYR A 132 -2.01 -18.26 -3.95
C TYR A 132 -1.98 -17.88 -2.47
N ASN A 133 -0.78 -17.73 -1.88
CA ASN A 133 -0.60 -17.38 -0.47
C ASN A 133 -1.43 -18.28 0.47
N LYS A 134 -1.55 -19.56 0.09
CA LYS A 134 -2.35 -20.59 0.77
C LYS A 134 -1.51 -21.83 1.00
N ILE A 135 -1.73 -22.50 2.13
CA ILE A 135 -1.11 -23.78 2.42
C ILE A 135 -1.90 -24.87 1.71
N SER A 136 -1.31 -25.52 0.71
CA SER A 136 -1.94 -26.66 0.03
C SER A 136 -1.75 -27.95 0.83
N SER A 137 -2.67 -28.92 0.65
CA SER A 137 -2.63 -30.24 1.29
C SER A 137 -1.23 -30.91 1.37
N PRO A 138 -0.37 -30.87 0.34
CA PRO A 138 0.99 -31.42 0.42
C PRO A 138 1.88 -30.86 1.54
N PHE A 139 1.53 -29.71 2.11
CA PHE A 139 2.29 -29.01 3.14
C PHE A 139 1.66 -29.06 4.53
N TYR A 140 0.55 -29.79 4.72
CA TYR A 140 -0.12 -29.88 6.02
C TYR A 140 0.79 -30.49 7.09
N ASP A 141 1.55 -31.53 6.72
CA ASP A 141 2.52 -32.17 7.62
C ASP A 141 3.69 -31.24 8.03
N LEU A 142 3.80 -30.06 7.41
CA LEU A 142 4.80 -29.05 7.78
C LEU A 142 4.31 -28.09 8.86
N ILE A 143 3.02 -28.11 9.18
CA ILE A 143 2.40 -27.23 10.16
C ILE A 143 2.57 -27.87 11.54
N GLY A 144 3.32 -27.20 12.42
CA GLY A 144 3.43 -27.61 13.81
C GLY A 144 2.11 -27.38 14.56
N LYS A 145 1.76 -28.27 15.49
CA LYS A 145 0.55 -28.12 16.32
C LYS A 145 0.55 -26.81 17.11
N GLU A 146 1.74 -26.26 17.40
CA GLU A 146 1.91 -24.98 18.08
C GLU A 146 1.58 -23.74 17.21
N TRP A 147 1.06 -23.94 16.00
CA TRP A 147 0.77 -22.84 15.06
C TRP A 147 -0.67 -22.37 15.12
N PHE A 148 -1.58 -23.20 15.60
CA PHE A 148 -3.00 -22.95 15.72
C PHE A 148 -3.49 -23.32 17.12
N ASP A 149 -4.66 -22.81 17.51
CA ASP A 149 -5.22 -23.04 18.83
C ASP A 149 -5.65 -24.51 19.00
N ASP A 150 -5.59 -25.03 20.23
CA ASP A 150 -5.87 -26.46 20.54
C ASP A 150 -7.28 -26.92 20.12
N ASP A 151 -8.22 -25.97 19.94
CA ASP A 151 -9.60 -26.21 19.53
C ASP A 151 -9.82 -26.17 18.00
N SER A 152 -8.79 -25.83 17.21
CA SER A 152 -8.87 -25.73 15.75
C SER A 152 -8.20 -26.93 15.10
N ASP A 153 -8.85 -27.53 14.09
CA ASP A 153 -8.22 -28.55 13.26
C ASP A 153 -7.32 -27.91 12.19
N ILE A 154 -6.39 -28.71 11.64
CA ILE A 154 -5.44 -28.24 10.63
C ILE A 154 -6.13 -27.72 9.37
N GLU A 155 -7.26 -28.32 8.99
CA GLU A 155 -8.05 -27.89 7.83
C GLU A 155 -8.65 -26.50 8.06
N ASP A 156 -9.27 -26.27 9.23
CA ASP A 156 -9.85 -24.97 9.60
C ASP A 156 -8.78 -23.86 9.67
N PHE A 157 -7.60 -24.19 10.21
CA PHE A 157 -6.47 -23.26 10.24
C PHE A 157 -6.02 -22.89 8.82
N VAL A 158 -5.84 -23.87 7.95
CA VAL A 158 -5.35 -23.64 6.58
C VAL A 158 -6.36 -22.83 5.76
N ASP A 159 -7.65 -23.09 5.93
CA ASP A 159 -8.70 -22.40 5.17
C ASP A 159 -8.79 -20.92 5.51
N THR A 160 -8.51 -20.57 6.76
CA THR A 160 -8.57 -19.20 7.28
C THR A 160 -7.22 -18.50 7.38
N ALA A 161 -6.12 -19.18 7.04
CA ALA A 161 -4.78 -18.60 7.07
C ALA A 161 -4.35 -18.02 5.71
N ALA A 162 -3.57 -16.94 5.76
CA ALA A 162 -2.82 -16.43 4.62
C ALA A 162 -1.32 -16.55 4.89
N VAL A 163 -0.55 -16.91 3.85
CA VAL A 163 0.90 -17.10 3.94
C VAL A 163 1.61 -16.20 2.95
N PHE A 164 2.51 -15.36 3.45
CA PHE A 164 3.31 -14.42 2.66
C PHE A 164 4.78 -14.83 2.71
N PRO A 165 5.30 -15.49 1.66
CA PRO A 165 6.71 -15.88 1.60
C PRO A 165 7.62 -14.67 1.67
N GLN A 166 8.63 -14.70 2.55
CA GLN A 166 9.56 -13.59 2.74
C GLN A 166 10.95 -13.92 2.16
N ARG A 167 11.43 -15.14 2.42
CA ARG A 167 12.72 -15.61 1.91
C ARG A 167 12.81 -17.11 1.87
N CYS A 168 13.65 -17.61 0.97
CA CYS A 168 14.07 -19.00 0.91
C CYS A 168 15.45 -19.18 1.52
N GLU A 169 15.62 -20.28 2.24
CA GLU A 169 16.89 -20.79 2.72
C GLU A 169 17.24 -22.03 1.88
N SER A 170 18.07 -21.84 0.86
CA SER A 170 18.44 -22.89 -0.11
C SER A 170 19.05 -24.13 0.54
N ALA A 171 20.12 -23.97 1.34
CA ALA A 171 20.84 -25.08 1.94
C ALA A 171 19.96 -26.03 2.79
N PRO A 172 19.03 -25.53 3.64
CA PRO A 172 18.12 -26.40 4.38
C PRO A 172 16.77 -26.68 3.67
N MET A 173 16.57 -26.24 2.43
CA MET A 173 15.28 -26.27 1.70
C MET A 173 14.12 -25.78 2.57
N ALA A 174 14.21 -24.54 3.05
CA ALA A 174 13.17 -23.98 3.90
C ALA A 174 12.65 -22.63 3.39
N VAL A 175 11.36 -22.40 3.59
CA VAL A 175 10.73 -21.10 3.30
C VAL A 175 10.40 -20.43 4.62
N VAL A 176 10.87 -19.20 4.79
CA VAL A 176 10.44 -18.31 5.87
C VAL A 176 9.32 -17.45 5.33
N ALA A 177 8.16 -17.48 5.99
CA ALA A 177 6.97 -16.77 5.57
C ALA A 177 6.24 -16.17 6.77
N THR A 178 5.55 -15.04 6.56
CA THR A 178 4.60 -14.53 7.55
C THR A 178 3.27 -15.25 7.37
N VAL A 179 2.81 -15.91 8.43
CA VAL A 179 1.54 -16.63 8.46
C VAL A 179 0.56 -15.85 9.31
N CYS A 180 -0.52 -15.39 8.70
CA CYS A 180 -1.60 -14.68 9.34
C CYS A 180 -2.79 -15.63 9.52
N SER A 181 -3.20 -15.90 10.75
CA SER A 181 -4.34 -16.77 11.07
C SER A 181 -5.64 -15.97 11.13
N ASP A 182 -6.77 -16.62 10.81
CA ASP A 182 -8.11 -16.06 10.89
C ASP A 182 -8.24 -14.71 10.14
N ILE A 183 -7.88 -14.74 8.85
CA ILE A 183 -8.02 -13.57 7.97
C ILE A 183 -9.49 -13.27 7.62
N GLU A 184 -10.42 -14.16 7.95
CA GLU A 184 -11.85 -13.96 7.71
C GLU A 184 -12.48 -13.01 8.72
N SER A 185 -12.00 -13.00 9.96
CA SER A 185 -12.43 -12.01 10.96
C SER A 185 -11.76 -10.64 10.81
N ALA A 186 -10.82 -10.50 9.86
CA ALA A 186 -10.17 -9.22 9.56
C ALA A 186 -11.16 -8.20 9.00
N ARG A 187 -10.88 -6.91 9.25
CA ARG A 187 -11.73 -5.82 8.76
C ARG A 187 -11.61 -5.71 7.24
N GLU A 188 -12.68 -6.01 6.51
CA GLU A 188 -12.72 -5.90 5.05
C GLU A 188 -13.26 -4.54 4.60
N GLY A 189 -12.70 -3.99 3.53
CA GLY A 189 -13.13 -2.72 2.97
C GLY A 189 -12.47 -2.40 1.63
N ASP A 190 -12.73 -1.19 1.15
CA ASP A 190 -12.11 -0.65 -0.05
C ASP A 190 -10.85 0.13 0.33
N LEU A 191 -9.73 -0.19 -0.32
CA LEU A 191 -8.45 0.49 -0.14
C LEU A 191 -8.36 1.65 -1.12
N TYR A 192 -8.14 2.86 -0.59
CA TYR A 192 -7.96 4.08 -1.37
C TYR A 192 -6.56 4.65 -1.14
N ALA A 193 -5.93 5.10 -2.21
CA ALA A 193 -4.84 6.08 -2.13
C ALA A 193 -5.48 7.48 -2.13
N ILE A 194 -5.07 8.34 -1.21
CA ILE A 194 -5.66 9.67 -1.03
C ILE A 194 -4.60 10.75 -0.88
N VAL A 195 -4.95 11.98 -1.24
CA VAL A 195 -4.14 13.17 -1.02
C VAL A 195 -5.03 14.39 -0.84
N HIS A 196 -4.62 15.34 0.00
CA HIS A 196 -5.31 16.63 0.08
C HIS A 196 -4.87 17.56 -1.05
N ALA A 197 -5.83 18.13 -1.78
CA ALA A 197 -5.59 19.01 -2.92
C ALA A 197 -4.79 20.27 -2.56
N GLY A 198 -4.97 20.75 -1.35
CA GLY A 198 -4.42 22.01 -0.88
C GLY A 198 -5.14 23.22 -1.49
N GLN A 199 -4.62 24.40 -1.20
CA GLN A 199 -5.13 25.67 -1.71
C GLN A 199 -3.98 26.64 -1.93
N LEU A 200 -3.91 27.22 -3.14
CA LEU A 200 -3.05 28.37 -3.39
C LEU A 200 -3.78 29.64 -2.97
N MET A 201 -3.32 30.27 -1.89
CA MET A 201 -3.91 31.50 -1.35
C MET A 201 -3.36 32.71 -2.10
N GLU A 202 -4.09 33.18 -3.10
CA GLU A 202 -3.63 34.19 -4.07
C GLU A 202 -3.15 35.50 -3.40
N LYS A 203 -3.87 35.99 -2.39
CA LYS A 203 -3.53 37.24 -1.69
C LYS A 203 -2.18 37.17 -0.96
N SER A 204 -1.98 36.09 -0.20
CA SER A 204 -0.76 35.88 0.60
C SER A 204 0.33 35.15 -0.18
N LYS A 205 0.07 34.68 -1.41
CA LYS A 205 1.00 33.87 -2.21
C LYS A 205 1.60 32.70 -1.40
N VAL A 206 0.74 31.96 -0.72
CA VAL A 206 1.11 30.79 0.09
C VAL A 206 0.29 29.59 -0.38
N PHE A 207 0.93 28.43 -0.51
CA PHE A 207 0.22 27.16 -0.69
C PHE A 207 -0.01 26.51 0.66
N VAL A 208 -1.22 26.05 0.94
CA VAL A 208 -1.59 25.41 2.22
C VAL A 208 -2.25 24.06 1.96
N LEU A 209 -1.90 23.03 2.74
CA LEU A 209 -2.53 21.72 2.67
C LEU A 209 -2.71 21.09 4.07
N TYR A 210 -3.64 20.13 4.16
CA TYR A 210 -3.65 19.18 5.27
C TYR A 210 -2.68 18.04 4.98
N ASP A 211 -1.90 17.66 5.98
CA ASP A 211 -1.21 16.39 5.99
C ASP A 211 -2.20 15.28 6.34
N VAL A 212 -2.38 14.36 5.40
CA VAL A 212 -3.34 13.26 5.44
C VAL A 212 -2.61 11.95 5.17
N PRO A 213 -3.07 10.81 5.71
CA PRO A 213 -2.48 9.51 5.39
C PRO A 213 -2.58 9.24 3.88
N GLU A 214 -1.57 8.58 3.32
CA GLU A 214 -1.53 8.29 1.88
C GLU A 214 -2.50 7.19 1.48
N TYR A 215 -2.75 6.24 2.38
CA TYR A 215 -3.64 5.10 2.15
C TYR A 215 -4.63 4.95 3.29
N VAL A 216 -5.89 4.69 2.93
CA VAL A 216 -6.97 4.43 3.88
C VAL A 216 -7.82 3.24 3.45
N LEU A 217 -8.23 2.44 4.43
CA LEU A 217 -9.25 1.41 4.27
C LEU A 217 -10.60 2.01 4.68
N VAL A 218 -11.57 1.97 3.76
CA VAL A 218 -12.95 2.33 4.03
C VAL A 218 -13.78 1.07 4.22
N SER A 219 -14.33 0.89 5.42
CA SER A 219 -15.18 -0.23 5.80
C SER A 219 -16.53 0.30 6.30
N GLY A 220 -17.48 0.48 5.38
CA GLY A 220 -18.75 1.15 5.69
C GLY A 220 -18.53 2.64 5.95
N GLU A 221 -18.83 3.11 7.16
CA GLU A 221 -18.61 4.51 7.58
C GLU A 221 -17.22 4.73 8.22
N ASP A 222 -16.50 3.64 8.54
CA ASP A 222 -15.18 3.73 9.17
C ASP A 222 -14.09 3.97 8.11
N VAL A 223 -13.23 4.97 8.37
CA VAL A 223 -11.99 5.19 7.61
C VAL A 223 -10.79 4.94 8.50
N VAL A 224 -9.94 4.00 8.10
CA VAL A 224 -8.76 3.60 8.86
C VAL A 224 -7.50 3.85 8.04
N PRO A 225 -6.54 4.66 8.52
CA PRO A 225 -5.23 4.77 7.88
C PRO A 225 -4.52 3.42 7.82
N VAL A 226 -3.87 3.11 6.72
CA VAL A 226 -3.16 1.85 6.50
C VAL A 226 -1.74 2.12 6.05
N GLU A 227 -0.79 1.32 6.51
CA GLU A 227 0.58 1.32 5.98
C GLU A 227 0.64 0.43 4.74
N PHE A 228 0.81 1.01 3.56
CA PHE A 228 0.73 0.25 2.30
C PHE A 228 1.89 -0.72 2.14
N GLU A 229 3.07 -0.42 2.71
CA GLU A 229 4.20 -1.34 2.76
C GLU A 229 3.89 -2.64 3.53
N SER A 230 2.86 -2.63 4.37
CA SER A 230 2.40 -3.81 5.11
C SER A 230 1.33 -4.63 4.37
N CYS A 231 0.93 -4.19 3.17
CA CYS A 231 -0.14 -4.79 2.37
C CYS A 231 0.42 -5.74 1.32
N GLU A 232 -0.05 -6.98 1.33
CA GLU A 232 0.33 -8.02 0.37
C GLU A 232 -0.89 -8.46 -0.45
N ALA A 233 -0.71 -8.72 -1.75
CA ALA A 233 -1.80 -9.14 -2.61
C ALA A 233 -2.13 -10.62 -2.42
N LEU A 234 -3.32 -10.93 -1.90
CA LEU A 234 -3.89 -12.27 -1.81
C LEU A 234 -4.60 -12.63 -3.12
N ASN A 235 -4.12 -13.69 -3.79
CA ASN A 235 -4.67 -14.20 -5.06
C ASN A 235 -4.80 -13.14 -6.17
N GLY A 236 -4.00 -12.06 -6.10
CA GLY A 236 -4.06 -10.93 -7.02
C GLY A 236 -5.35 -10.11 -7.02
N THR A 237 -6.27 -10.34 -6.08
CA THR A 237 -7.62 -9.73 -6.10
C THR A 237 -7.97 -8.94 -4.85
N ILE A 238 -7.35 -9.26 -3.70
CA ILE A 238 -7.60 -8.61 -2.41
C ILE A 238 -6.25 -8.34 -1.76
N PHE A 239 -6.05 -7.16 -1.17
CA PHE A 239 -4.86 -6.87 -0.36
C PHE A 239 -5.08 -7.31 1.10
N VAL A 240 -4.04 -7.80 1.75
CA VAL A 240 -4.04 -8.10 3.19
C VAL A 240 -2.99 -7.22 3.83
N CYS A 241 -3.46 -6.27 4.62
CA CYS A 241 -2.62 -5.30 5.32
C CYS A 241 -2.49 -5.69 6.78
N THR A 242 -1.26 -5.63 7.29
CA THR A 242 -0.93 -6.11 8.65
C THR A 242 -0.65 -4.99 9.63
N GLU A 243 -0.48 -3.75 9.15
CA GLU A 243 -0.25 -2.59 10.00
C GLU A 243 -1.26 -1.47 9.73
N ARG A 244 -1.83 -0.95 10.82
CA ARG A 244 -2.58 0.30 10.81
C ARG A 244 -1.61 1.47 10.70
N GLY A 245 -1.94 2.43 9.84
CA GLY A 245 -1.20 3.68 9.70
C GLY A 245 -1.20 4.46 11.03
N ARG A 246 -0.06 5.08 11.36
CA ARG A 246 0.14 5.79 12.64
C ARG A 246 -0.50 7.18 12.68
N CYS A 247 -1.08 7.62 11.57
CA CYS A 247 -1.65 8.95 11.44
C CYS A 247 -2.91 9.09 12.31
N LYS A 248 -3.00 10.20 13.06
CA LYS A 248 -4.16 10.56 13.89
C LYS A 248 -5.20 11.40 13.15
N CYS A 249 -4.90 11.81 11.91
CA CYS A 249 -5.81 12.57 11.07
C CYS A 249 -7.05 11.73 10.75
N ASP A 250 -8.22 12.24 11.12
CA ASP A 250 -9.50 11.71 10.65
C ASP A 250 -9.88 12.43 9.36
N VAL A 251 -9.69 11.76 8.23
CA VAL A 251 -9.96 12.30 6.89
C VAL A 251 -11.45 12.51 6.60
N SER A 252 -12.33 11.95 7.42
CA SER A 252 -13.78 12.13 7.29
C SER A 252 -14.22 13.50 7.84
N THR A 253 -13.53 13.98 8.87
CA THR A 253 -13.83 15.24 9.57
C THR A 253 -12.76 16.32 9.39
N MET A 254 -11.59 15.93 8.88
CA MET A 254 -10.34 16.70 8.89
C MET A 254 -9.85 17.07 10.30
N GLU A 255 -10.33 16.38 11.33
CA GLU A 255 -9.90 16.59 12.71
C GLU A 255 -8.51 15.98 12.95
N SER A 256 -7.70 16.65 13.77
CA SER A 256 -6.32 16.23 14.11
C SER A 256 -5.34 16.12 12.92
N CYS A 257 -5.75 16.53 11.71
CA CYS A 257 -4.88 16.63 10.56
C CYS A 257 -4.00 17.87 10.68
N GLU A 258 -2.69 17.70 10.49
CA GLU A 258 -1.75 18.81 10.57
C GLU A 258 -1.88 19.69 9.32
N ILE A 259 -1.62 21.00 9.45
CA ILE A 259 -1.67 21.93 8.32
C ILE A 259 -0.26 22.38 8.03
N TYR A 260 0.15 22.33 6.78
CA TYR A 260 1.45 22.82 6.32
C TYR A 260 1.27 23.90 5.27
N ALA A 261 2.20 24.84 5.26
CA ALA A 261 2.22 25.95 4.32
C ALA A 261 3.61 26.18 3.72
N GLU A 262 3.63 26.46 2.43
CA GLU A 262 4.85 26.73 1.65
C GLU A 262 4.76 28.07 0.93
N ASN A 263 5.91 28.72 0.77
CA ASN A 263 6.02 29.99 0.06
C ASN A 263 5.76 29.77 -1.44
N ALA A 264 4.76 30.46 -1.99
CA ALA A 264 4.43 30.43 -3.40
C ALA A 264 4.54 31.83 -4.06
N ALA A 265 5.37 32.71 -3.49
CA ALA A 265 5.59 34.05 -4.00
C ALA A 265 6.46 34.10 -5.28
N THR A 266 7.31 33.09 -5.47
CA THR A 266 8.16 32.85 -6.66
C THR A 266 7.71 31.58 -7.38
N ASP A 267 8.44 31.13 -8.40
CA ASP A 267 8.20 29.87 -9.10
C ASP A 267 7.95 28.72 -8.12
N PHE A 268 6.70 28.26 -8.06
CA PHE A 268 6.21 27.28 -7.10
C PHE A 268 5.62 26.09 -7.83
N THR A 269 6.01 24.90 -7.40
CA THR A 269 5.47 23.64 -7.90
C THR A 269 5.52 22.62 -6.78
N PHE A 270 4.35 22.08 -6.44
CA PHE A 270 4.17 20.96 -5.54
C PHE A 270 3.53 19.82 -6.33
N ILE A 271 4.13 18.63 -6.26
CA ILE A 271 3.67 17.45 -6.98
C ILE A 271 3.56 16.31 -5.98
N ARG A 272 2.40 15.66 -5.92
CA ARG A 272 2.17 14.48 -5.09
C ARG A 272 1.44 13.40 -5.86
N GLN A 273 1.89 12.16 -5.71
CA GLN A 273 1.24 11.00 -6.31
C GLN A 273 0.18 10.45 -5.36
N TYR A 274 -0.89 9.88 -5.92
CA TYR A 274 -1.89 9.10 -5.20
C TYR A 274 -2.35 7.98 -6.15
N GLY A 275 -1.96 6.73 -5.86
CA GLY A 275 -2.13 5.64 -6.81
C GLY A 275 -1.39 5.90 -8.13
N THR A 276 -2.11 5.84 -9.24
CA THR A 276 -1.65 6.19 -10.59
C THR A 276 -1.91 7.67 -10.94
N GLY A 277 -2.66 8.39 -10.11
CA GLY A 277 -2.94 9.82 -10.25
C GLY A 277 -1.80 10.72 -9.75
N ILE A 278 -1.71 11.91 -10.33
CA ILE A 278 -0.78 12.96 -9.90
C ILE A 278 -1.58 14.21 -9.55
N LEU A 279 -1.34 14.77 -8.38
CA LEU A 279 -1.82 16.08 -7.97
C LEU A 279 -0.70 17.10 -8.17
N VAL A 280 -1.02 18.22 -8.80
CA VAL A 280 -0.09 19.33 -9.03
C VAL A 280 -0.70 20.61 -8.47
N ALA A 281 0.08 21.34 -7.68
CA ALA A 281 -0.20 22.72 -7.31
C ALA A 281 0.94 23.62 -7.79
N THR A 282 0.64 24.68 -8.52
CA THR A 282 1.65 25.53 -9.15
C THR A 282 1.13 26.95 -9.40
N ASN A 283 2.05 27.90 -9.49
CA ASN A 283 1.78 29.23 -10.03
C ASN A 283 2.40 29.46 -11.42
N LEU A 284 2.99 28.41 -12.01
CA LEU A 284 3.57 28.42 -13.35
C LEU A 284 2.50 28.07 -14.40
N PRO A 285 2.64 28.57 -15.65
CA PRO A 285 1.72 28.21 -16.74
C PRO A 285 1.89 26.76 -17.22
N GLU A 286 3.04 26.15 -16.97
CA GLU A 286 3.36 24.77 -17.33
C GLU A 286 4.31 24.15 -16.30
N VAL A 287 4.20 22.83 -16.12
CA VAL A 287 4.99 22.08 -15.14
C VAL A 287 5.59 20.85 -15.82
N ARG A 288 6.85 20.54 -15.46
CA ARG A 288 7.51 19.31 -15.91
C ARG A 288 7.18 18.17 -14.96
N ILE A 289 6.52 17.14 -15.47
CA ILE A 289 6.20 15.91 -14.73
C ILE A 289 6.92 14.76 -15.41
N GLY A 290 8.00 14.27 -14.78
CA GLY A 290 8.92 13.31 -15.39
C GLY A 290 9.56 13.86 -16.66
N ASN A 291 9.29 13.21 -17.79
CA ASN A 291 9.81 13.60 -19.11
C ASN A 291 8.82 14.45 -19.93
N SER A 292 7.66 14.79 -19.36
CA SER A 292 6.57 15.48 -20.05
C SER A 292 6.39 16.88 -19.50
N THR A 293 6.12 17.84 -20.39
CA THR A 293 5.64 19.19 -20.00
C THR A 293 4.12 19.20 -20.06
N VAL A 294 3.48 19.61 -18.97
CA VAL A 294 2.03 19.58 -18.81
C VAL A 294 1.53 21.01 -18.54
N PRO A 295 0.55 21.51 -19.32
CA PRO A 295 -0.01 22.84 -19.09
C PRO A 295 -0.83 22.89 -17.80
N ALA A 296 -0.66 23.97 -17.03
CA ALA A 296 -1.44 24.21 -15.82
C ALA A 296 -2.84 24.72 -16.18
N VAL A 297 -3.86 23.89 -15.97
CA VAL A 297 -5.27 24.24 -16.26
C VAL A 297 -5.95 25.01 -15.12
N SER A 298 -5.34 25.02 -13.94
CA SER A 298 -5.73 25.75 -12.73
C SER A 298 -4.56 25.77 -11.74
N PRO A 299 -4.60 26.60 -10.68
CA PRO A 299 -3.54 26.60 -9.65
C PRO A 299 -3.33 25.26 -8.96
N VAL A 300 -4.39 24.43 -8.87
CA VAL A 300 -4.34 23.04 -8.41
C VAL A 300 -5.09 22.18 -9.42
N PHE A 301 -4.46 21.14 -9.94
CA PHE A 301 -5.04 20.25 -10.94
C PHE A 301 -4.55 18.80 -10.79
N LYS A 302 -5.35 17.86 -11.30
CA LYS A 302 -4.95 16.47 -11.48
C LYS A 302 -4.27 16.30 -12.83
N ALA A 303 -3.25 15.46 -12.88
CA ALA A 303 -2.64 14.96 -14.10
C ALA A 303 -2.66 13.43 -14.08
N HIS A 304 -3.02 12.83 -15.21
CA HIS A 304 -2.87 11.40 -15.48
C HIS A 304 -1.93 11.23 -16.66
N ILE A 305 -0.86 10.45 -16.48
CA ILE A 305 0.15 10.21 -17.52
C ILE A 305 0.03 8.77 -17.98
N SER A 306 -0.26 8.59 -19.27
CA SER A 306 -0.35 7.27 -19.89
C SER A 306 0.62 7.13 -21.06
N TYR A 307 1.02 5.90 -21.31
CA TYR A 307 1.96 5.51 -22.36
C TYR A 307 1.24 4.63 -23.37
N ASN A 308 1.21 5.05 -24.61
CA ASN A 308 0.63 4.30 -25.70
C ASN A 308 1.71 3.96 -26.72
N ILE A 309 1.73 2.72 -27.21
CA ILE A 309 2.60 2.34 -28.33
C ILE A 309 1.83 2.67 -29.61
N GLU A 310 2.22 3.75 -30.27
CA GLU A 310 1.70 4.12 -31.58
C GLU A 310 2.71 3.71 -32.66
N LYS A 311 2.27 3.60 -33.91
CA LYS A 311 3.19 3.41 -35.03
C LYS A 311 3.55 4.78 -35.58
N ASP A 312 4.82 5.02 -35.82
CA ASP A 312 5.28 6.21 -36.55
C ASP A 312 4.82 6.16 -38.03
N GLU A 313 5.14 7.20 -38.79
CA GLU A 313 4.80 7.29 -40.22
C GLU A 313 5.41 6.16 -41.06
N ASP A 314 6.48 5.52 -40.57
CA ASP A 314 7.20 4.41 -41.18
C ASP A 314 6.73 3.03 -40.67
N GLY A 315 5.76 2.99 -39.75
CA GLY A 315 5.17 1.77 -39.20
C GLY A 315 5.93 1.13 -38.02
N HIS A 316 6.98 1.77 -37.49
CA HIS A 316 7.71 1.30 -36.33
C HIS A 316 6.99 1.66 -35.03
N PRO A 317 6.98 0.77 -34.02
CA PRO A 317 6.38 1.06 -32.73
C PRO A 317 7.19 2.15 -32.01
N GLN A 318 6.54 3.28 -31.72
CA GLN A 318 7.05 4.38 -30.94
C GLN A 318 6.20 4.56 -29.67
N LEU A 319 6.87 4.73 -28.53
CA LEU A 319 6.20 5.05 -27.27
C LEU A 319 5.75 6.52 -27.30
N ARG A 320 4.45 6.75 -27.31
CA ARG A 320 3.83 8.08 -27.24
C ARG A 320 3.26 8.32 -25.85
N TYR A 321 3.44 9.54 -25.39
CA TYR A 321 3.00 9.99 -24.08
C TYR A 321 1.73 10.82 -24.25
N SER A 322 0.72 10.54 -23.43
CA SER A 322 -0.45 11.42 -23.28
C SER A 322 -0.60 11.83 -21.83
N ALA A 323 -0.90 13.11 -21.62
CA ALA A 323 -1.20 13.66 -20.31
C ALA A 323 -2.62 14.23 -20.36
N GLU A 324 -3.48 13.74 -19.48
CA GLU A 324 -4.81 14.28 -19.26
C GLU A 324 -4.78 15.14 -17.99
N THR A 325 -5.27 16.38 -18.09
CA THR A 325 -5.34 17.28 -16.94
C THR A 325 -6.78 17.66 -16.62
N THR A 326 -7.08 17.79 -15.34
CA THR A 326 -8.41 18.18 -14.87
C THR A 326 -8.27 19.15 -13.70
N PRO A 327 -8.93 20.32 -13.72
CA PRO A 327 -8.86 21.26 -12.61
C PRO A 327 -9.48 20.64 -11.35
N VAL A 328 -8.87 20.91 -10.20
CA VAL A 328 -9.46 20.53 -8.91
C VAL A 328 -10.31 21.70 -8.39
N ILE A 329 -11.58 21.41 -8.11
CA ILE A 329 -12.52 22.37 -7.52
C ILE A 329 -12.75 21.94 -6.08
N THR A 330 -12.11 22.61 -5.12
CA THR A 330 -12.30 22.35 -3.69
C THR A 330 -13.46 23.18 -3.14
N GLN A 331 -14.35 22.53 -2.38
CA GLN A 331 -15.43 23.22 -1.66
C GLN A 331 -14.95 23.81 -0.32
N ALA A 332 -13.97 23.15 0.30
CA ALA A 332 -13.36 23.60 1.55
C ALA A 332 -12.26 24.65 1.27
N SER A 333 -12.36 25.79 1.95
CA SER A 333 -11.34 26.83 1.95
C SER A 333 -10.66 26.94 3.31
N PHE A 334 -9.36 27.17 3.31
CA PHE A 334 -8.63 27.51 4.54
C PHE A 334 -9.00 28.91 5.05
N PRO A 335 -8.98 29.14 6.37
CA PRO A 335 -9.00 30.49 6.93
C PRO A 335 -7.79 31.32 6.46
N GLU A 336 -7.92 32.66 6.51
CA GLU A 336 -6.80 33.55 6.20
C GLU A 336 -5.62 33.36 7.19
N LEU A 337 -4.39 33.62 6.74
CA LEU A 337 -3.20 33.58 7.59
C LEU A 337 -3.16 34.82 8.49
N CYS A 338 -2.69 34.65 9.73
CA CYS A 338 -2.25 35.81 10.49
C CYS A 338 -0.93 36.35 9.92
N ARG A 339 -0.69 37.65 10.10
CA ARG A 339 0.50 38.33 9.58
C ARG A 339 1.82 37.64 9.99
N SER A 340 1.93 37.17 11.22
CA SER A 340 3.14 36.46 11.69
C SER A 340 3.35 35.12 10.98
N ALA A 341 2.27 34.41 10.64
CA ALA A 341 2.35 33.17 9.89
C ALA A 341 2.77 33.43 8.45
N GLU A 342 2.20 34.45 7.79
CA GLU A 342 2.57 34.87 6.44
C GLU A 342 4.06 35.26 6.35
N GLU A 343 4.53 36.12 7.26
CA GLU A 343 5.96 36.50 7.34
C GLU A 343 6.88 35.29 7.60
N SER A 344 6.43 34.32 8.40
CA SER A 344 7.19 33.11 8.67
C SER A 344 7.26 32.18 7.47
N VAL A 345 6.15 31.99 6.74
CA VAL A 345 6.13 31.15 5.54
C VAL A 345 7.00 31.76 4.45
N HIS A 346 6.96 33.08 4.24
CA HIS A 346 7.78 33.73 3.21
C HIS A 346 9.28 33.73 3.50
N SER A 347 9.66 33.71 4.78
CA SER A 347 11.08 33.66 5.19
C SER A 347 11.61 32.23 5.31
N ALA A 348 10.74 31.22 5.31
CA ALA A 348 11.12 29.83 5.44
C ALA A 348 11.61 29.24 4.11
N THR A 349 12.54 28.29 4.20
CA THR A 349 13.01 27.46 3.08
C THR A 349 12.23 26.15 2.96
N GLU A 350 11.49 25.78 4.00
CA GLU A 350 10.75 24.53 4.12
C GLU A 350 9.30 24.81 4.55
N ALA A 351 8.43 23.80 4.43
CA ALA A 351 7.05 23.91 4.84
C ALA A 351 6.91 24.23 6.34
N ILE A 352 6.07 25.22 6.66
CA ILE A 352 5.79 25.63 8.03
C ILE A 352 4.48 25.01 8.49
N ARG A 353 4.52 24.35 9.66
CA ARG A 353 3.31 23.87 10.32
C ARG A 353 2.46 25.03 10.82
N LEU A 354 1.18 25.01 10.47
CA LEU A 354 0.17 25.97 10.90
C LEU A 354 -0.86 25.32 11.84
N TYR A 355 -1.50 26.18 12.63
CA TYR A 355 -2.51 25.84 13.60
C TYR A 355 -3.75 26.70 13.36
N ARG A 356 -4.93 26.07 13.39
CA ARG A 356 -6.19 26.81 13.43
C ARG A 356 -6.31 27.51 14.78
N VAL A 357 -6.45 28.82 14.77
CA VAL A 357 -6.71 29.64 15.96
C VAL A 357 -7.93 30.52 15.71
N ASN A 358 -8.63 30.88 16.78
CA ASN A 358 -9.73 31.85 16.73
C ASN A 358 -9.28 33.12 17.43
N ARG A 359 -9.29 34.24 16.71
CA ARG A 359 -8.98 35.55 17.27
C ARG A 359 -10.20 36.43 17.15
N LYS A 360 -10.75 36.84 18.31
CA LYS A 360 -12.00 37.62 18.38
C LYS A 360 -13.17 36.97 17.60
N GLY A 361 -13.25 35.64 17.61
CA GLY A 361 -14.28 34.88 16.89
C GLY A 361 -14.04 34.71 15.38
N ILE A 362 -12.93 35.22 14.84
CA ILE A 362 -12.55 35.04 13.44
C ILE A 362 -11.53 33.88 13.35
N PRO A 363 -11.82 32.83 12.57
CA PRO A 363 -10.88 31.74 12.35
C PRO A 363 -9.71 32.23 11.48
N MET A 364 -8.49 31.84 11.84
CA MET A 364 -7.28 32.15 11.10
C MET A 364 -6.23 31.06 11.29
N LEU A 365 -5.21 31.04 10.42
CA LEU A 365 -4.06 30.16 10.53
C LEU A 365 -2.87 30.88 11.17
N SER A 366 -2.26 30.25 12.17
CA SER A 366 -1.09 30.76 12.90
C SER A 366 0.08 29.77 12.84
N ASN A 367 1.31 30.28 12.84
CA ASN A 367 2.53 29.48 13.00
C ASN A 367 2.81 29.08 14.46
N GLN A 368 1.93 29.48 15.38
CA GLN A 368 2.02 29.12 16.79
C GLN A 368 0.77 28.36 17.22
N PRO A 369 0.92 27.29 18.03
CA PRO A 369 -0.22 26.61 18.59
C PRO A 369 -0.97 27.60 19.50
N GLY A 370 -2.28 27.66 19.34
CA GLY A 370 -3.11 28.53 20.16
C GLY A 370 -2.99 28.16 21.64
N LYS A 371 -2.27 28.99 22.42
CA LYS A 371 -2.81 29.39 23.72
C LYS A 371 -3.54 30.69 23.44
N SER A 372 -4.84 30.74 23.69
CA SER A 372 -5.52 32.01 23.95
C SER A 372 -4.90 32.62 25.21
N SER A 373 -3.69 33.16 25.07
CA SER A 373 -3.05 33.96 26.08
C SER A 373 -3.85 35.25 26.12
N VAL A 374 -4.70 35.37 27.14
CA VAL A 374 -5.45 36.58 27.50
C VAL A 374 -4.55 37.83 27.42
N TRP A 375 -3.24 37.66 27.61
CA TRP A 375 -2.22 38.71 27.50
C TRP A 375 -1.97 39.25 26.09
N GLU A 376 -2.11 38.46 25.03
CA GLU A 376 -1.94 38.95 23.64
C GLU A 376 -3.14 39.80 23.18
N ASP A 377 -4.36 39.44 23.62
CA ASP A 377 -5.55 40.25 23.40
C ASP A 377 -5.49 41.59 24.17
N VAL A 378 -4.91 41.59 25.37
CA VAL A 378 -4.69 42.82 26.15
C VAL A 378 -3.61 43.70 25.51
N ARG A 379 -2.49 43.12 25.05
CA ARG A 379 -1.42 43.88 24.40
C ARG A 379 -1.91 44.61 23.15
N ASP A 380 -2.67 43.93 22.31
CA ASP A 380 -3.13 44.52 21.04
C ASP A 380 -4.30 45.51 21.23
N PHE A 381 -5.04 45.43 22.34
CA PHE A 381 -5.96 46.49 22.77
C PHE A 381 -5.23 47.81 23.07
N PHE A 382 -4.08 47.76 23.75
CA PHE A 382 -3.30 48.97 24.06
C PHE A 382 -2.60 49.56 22.83
N PHE A 383 -2.23 48.75 21.84
CA PHE A 383 -1.68 49.26 20.58
C PHE A 383 -2.72 49.92 19.66
N HIS A 384 -4.02 49.67 19.85
CA HIS A 384 -5.09 50.39 19.13
C HIS A 384 -5.55 51.67 19.85
N LEU A 385 -5.01 51.96 21.04
CA LEU A 385 -5.31 53.14 21.85
C LEU A 385 -4.19 54.21 21.83
N MET A 386 -3.07 53.92 21.15
CA MET A 386 -2.08 54.91 20.72
C MET A 386 -2.22 55.13 19.22
#